data_AF-A0A7X3SPK7-F1
#
_entry.id   AF-A0A7X3SPK7-F1
#
_cell.length_a   1.000
_cell.length_b   1.000
_cell.length_c   1.000
_cell.angle_alpha   90.00
_cell.angle_beta   90.00
_cell.angle_gamma   90.00
#
_symmetry.space_group_name_H-M   'P 1'
#
loop_
_entity.id
_entity.type
_entity.pdbx_description
1 polymer ?
#
loop_
_entity_poly.entity_id
_entity_poly.type
_entity_poly.pdbx_seq_one_letter_code
_entity_poly.pdbx_strand_id
1 'polypeptide(L)' 'MSDWIAFDLWNECARMERPGYVFEVKNEEGQSLFTGCTVPLRLPADWKSPPMVFRLIEEPKPRHSTPIPAPLQKP' A
#
# COMPACT_ATOMS: atom_id res chain seq x y z
N MET A 1 13.51 6.47 -9.97
CA MET A 1 13.17 5.94 -8.65
C MET A 1 12.39 7.03 -7.96
N SER A 2 11.14 6.79 -7.53
CA SER A 2 10.40 7.80 -6.76
C SER A 2 11.11 8.04 -5.42
N ASP A 3 11.41 9.29 -5.11
CA ASP A 3 12.05 9.69 -3.86
C ASP A 3 11.09 9.48 -2.67
N TRP A 4 11.67 9.15 -1.52
CA TRP A 4 10.93 9.01 -0.27
C TRP A 4 10.61 10.38 0.32
N ILE A 5 9.36 10.55 0.76
CA ILE A 5 8.81 11.77 1.34
C ILE A 5 8.55 11.51 2.82
N ALA A 6 8.86 12.48 3.69
CA ALA A 6 8.57 12.38 5.11
C ALA A 6 7.05 12.27 5.37
N PHE A 7 6.65 11.39 6.28
CA PHE A 7 5.23 11.14 6.59
C PHE A 7 4.49 12.36 7.14
N ASP A 8 5.21 13.36 7.65
CA ASP A 8 4.64 14.66 8.06
C ASP A 8 3.86 15.35 6.92
N LEU A 9 4.20 15.04 5.65
CA LEU A 9 3.53 15.55 4.45
C LEU A 9 2.38 14.64 3.96
N TRP A 10 1.97 13.64 4.74
CA TRP A 10 0.90 12.71 4.33
C TRP A 10 -0.44 13.41 4.11
N ASN A 11 -0.72 14.49 4.86
CA ASN A 11 -1.89 15.35 4.65
C ASN A 11 -1.96 15.93 3.22
N GLU A 12 -0.84 15.99 2.50
CA GLU A 12 -0.77 16.43 1.11
C GLU A 12 -0.89 15.29 0.09
N CYS A 13 -1.17 14.04 0.51
CA CYS A 13 -1.27 12.90 -0.41
C CYS A 13 -2.27 13.13 -1.55
N ALA A 14 -3.35 13.89 -1.31
CA ALA A 14 -4.38 14.14 -2.32
C ALA A 14 -3.86 14.97 -3.50
N ARG A 15 -2.82 15.80 -3.29
CA ARG A 15 -2.15 16.57 -4.35
C ARG A 15 -1.21 15.70 -5.18
N MET A 16 -0.75 14.59 -4.62
CA MET A 16 0.17 13.64 -5.25
C MET A 16 -0.55 12.45 -5.87
N GLU A 17 -1.82 12.23 -5.54
CA GLU A 17 -2.59 11.09 -6.04
C GLU A 17 -2.78 11.18 -7.56
N ARG A 18 -2.54 10.06 -8.25
CA ARG A 18 -2.65 9.95 -9.70
C ARG A 18 -3.21 8.58 -10.09
N PRO A 19 -4.05 8.49 -11.14
CA PRO A 19 -4.55 7.20 -11.61
C PRO A 19 -3.44 6.23 -11.98
N GLY A 20 -3.57 4.97 -11.59
CA GLY A 20 -2.56 3.92 -11.83
C GLY A 20 -1.36 3.95 -10.90
N TYR A 21 -1.40 4.80 -9.85
CA TYR A 21 -0.38 4.87 -8.81
C TYR A 21 -1.00 4.66 -7.43
N VAL A 22 -0.22 4.12 -6.51
CA VAL A 22 -0.55 3.96 -5.09
C VAL A 22 0.58 4.50 -4.23
N PHE A 23 0.29 4.80 -2.97
CA PHE A 23 1.32 5.19 -2.01
C PHE A 23 1.88 3.95 -1.34
N GLU A 24 3.20 3.83 -1.38
CA GLU A 24 3.95 2.93 -0.50
C GLU A 24 4.36 3.70 0.74
N VAL A 25 3.82 3.31 1.89
CA VAL A 25 4.14 3.86 3.21
C VAL A 25 5.05 2.87 3.95
N LYS A 26 6.12 3.37 4.57
CA LYS A 26 7.11 2.55 5.27
C LYS A 26 7.32 3.02 6.70
N ASN A 27 7.47 2.10 7.63
CA ASN A 27 7.81 2.38 9.03
C ASN A 27 9.27 2.02 9.36
N GLU A 28 9.69 2.30 10.61
CA GLU A 28 11.03 2.01 11.13
C GLU A 28 11.41 0.52 11.03
N GLU A 29 10.45 -0.37 11.19
CA GLU A 29 10.63 -1.83 11.11
C GLU A 29 10.82 -2.32 9.67
N GLY A 30 10.70 -1.42 8.69
CA GLY A 30 10.77 -1.73 7.28
C GLY A 30 9.53 -2.40 6.70
N GLN A 31 8.40 -2.41 7.43
CA GLN A 31 7.11 -2.84 6.88
C GLN A 31 6.64 -1.83 5.82
N SER A 32 6.19 -2.34 4.67
CA SER A 32 5.58 -1.54 3.60
C SER A 32 4.07 -1.75 3.58
N LEU A 33 3.32 -0.66 3.45
CA LEU A 33 1.87 -0.62 3.25
C LEU A 33 1.59 0.06 1.92
N PHE A 34 0.83 -0.60 1.05
CA PHE A 34 0.37 -0.03 -0.21
C PHE A 34 -1.08 0.42 -0.06
N THR A 35 -1.34 1.72 -0.27
CA THR A 35 -2.64 2.31 -0.01
C THR A 35 -2.89 3.55 -0.88
N GLY A 36 -4.16 3.92 -1.05
CA GLY A 36 -4.54 5.20 -1.65
C GLY A 36 -4.39 6.36 -0.65
N CYS A 37 -4.67 7.58 -1.10
CA CYS A 37 -4.67 8.73 -0.19
C CYS A 37 -5.86 8.64 0.78
N THR A 38 -5.58 8.40 2.06
CA THR A 38 -6.60 8.37 3.13
C THR A 38 -6.11 9.19 4.32
N VAL A 39 -6.89 10.17 4.76
CA VAL A 39 -6.57 11.05 5.89
C VAL A 39 -7.71 10.95 6.93
N PRO A 40 -7.45 10.44 8.15
CA PRO A 40 -6.19 9.86 8.61
C PRO A 40 -5.88 8.52 7.92
N LEU A 41 -4.58 8.17 7.85
CA LEU A 41 -4.13 6.90 7.30
C LEU A 41 -4.68 5.73 8.15
N ARG A 42 -5.27 4.74 7.49
CA ARG A 42 -5.73 3.51 8.14
C ARG A 42 -4.61 2.47 8.13
N LEU A 43 -4.05 2.19 9.30
CA LEU A 43 -3.00 1.18 9.46
C LEU A 43 -3.59 -0.20 9.73
N PRO A 44 -2.98 -1.27 9.20
CA PRO A 44 -3.30 -2.65 9.58
C PRO A 44 -3.09 -2.90 11.08
N ALA A 45 -3.78 -3.91 11.63
CA ALA A 45 -3.66 -4.26 13.05
C ALA A 45 -2.28 -4.81 13.44
N ASP A 46 -1.55 -5.39 12.49
CA ASP A 46 -0.19 -5.92 12.64
C ASP A 46 0.91 -4.88 12.42
N TRP A 47 0.53 -3.60 12.29
CA TRP A 47 1.48 -2.50 12.10
C TRP A 47 2.20 -2.16 13.40
N LYS A 48 3.52 -2.30 13.42
CA LYS A 48 4.31 -2.30 14.66
C LYS A 48 4.80 -0.92 15.10
N SER A 49 5.12 -0.05 14.15
CA SER A 49 5.76 1.24 14.41
C SER A 49 5.13 2.35 13.57
N PRO A 50 5.22 3.63 13.99
CA PRO A 50 4.66 4.73 13.23
C PRO A 50 5.19 4.79 11.78
N PRO A 51 4.36 5.18 10.81
CA PRO A 51 4.82 5.53 9.48
C PRO A 51 5.90 6.62 9.52
N MET A 52 6.99 6.44 8.77
CA MET A 52 8.08 7.43 8.69
C MET A 52 8.14 8.13 7.36
N VAL A 53 8.00 7.36 6.29
CA VAL A 53 8.15 7.85 4.92
C VAL A 53 7.10 7.23 4.03
N PHE A 54 6.77 7.93 2.96
CA PHE A 54 5.95 7.39 1.91
C PHE A 54 6.49 7.82 0.54
N ARG A 55 6.05 7.14 -0.50
CA ARG A 55 6.31 7.53 -1.89
C ARG A 55 5.17 7.10 -2.77
N LEU A 56 5.00 7.80 -3.89
CA LEU A 56 4.06 7.38 -4.93
C LEU A 56 4.75 6.39 -5.87
N ILE A 57 4.16 5.22 -6.05
CA ILE A 57 4.64 4.17 -6.95
C ILE A 57 3.53 3.74 -7.90
N GLU A 58 3.90 3.15 -9.03
CA GLU A 58 2.92 2.52 -9.92
C GLU A 58 2.20 1.40 -9.16
N GLU A 59 0.88 1.29 -9.36
CA GLU A 59 0.08 0.25 -8.75
C GLU A 59 0.66 -1.13 -9.14
N PRO A 60 1.07 -1.95 -8.16
CA PRO A 60 1.57 -3.28 -8.47
C PRO A 60 0.46 -4.05 -9.18
N LYS A 61 0.78 -4.61 -10.35
CA LYS A 61 -0.19 -5.42 -11.09
C LYS A 61 -0.75 -6.50 -10.17
N PRO A 62 -2.08 -6.68 -10.10
CA PRO A 62 -2.68 -7.78 -9.36
C PRO A 62 -1.99 -9.07 -9.79
N ARG A 63 -1.40 -9.79 -8.83
CA ARG A 63 -0.92 -11.14 -9.12
C ARG A 63 -2.17 -11.95 -9.42
N HIS A 64 -2.31 -12.42 -10.67
CA HIS A 64 -3.40 -13.31 -11.06
C HIS A 64 -3.51 -14.41 -10.02
N SER A 65 -4.62 -14.43 -9.29
CA SER A 65 -4.93 -15.52 -8.37
C SER A 65 -5.00 -16.79 -9.21
N THR A 66 -4.35 -17.87 -8.76
CA THR A 66 -4.57 -19.17 -9.37
C THR A 66 -6.07 -19.50 -9.28
N PRO A 67 -6.68 -20.08 -10.33
CA PRO A 67 -8.08 -20.44 -10.31
C PRO A 67 -8.39 -21.28 -9.06
N ILE A 68 -9.52 -21.01 -8.41
CA ILE A 68 -10.01 -21.83 -7.30
C ILE A 68 -10.09 -23.28 -7.81
N PRO A 69 -9.50 -24.27 -7.12
CA PRO A 69 -9.53 -25.65 -7.57
C PRO A 69 -10.97 -26.14 -7.71
N ALA A 70 -11.26 -26.89 -8.77
CA ALA A 70 -12.58 -27.45 -9.02
C ALA A 70 -13.01 -28.34 -7.84
N PRO A 71 -14.29 -28.31 -7.45
CA PRO A 71 -14.79 -29.14 -6.35
C PRO A 71 -14.56 -30.62 -6.65
N LEU A 72 -14.11 -31.37 -5.63
CA LEU A 72 -13.98 -32.82 -5.67
C LEU A 72 -15.35 -33.45 -5.90
N GLN A 73 -15.59 -33.96 -7.10
CA GLN A 73 -16.71 -34.85 -7.36
C GLN A 73 -16.46 -36.15 -6.59
N LYS A 74 -17.21 -36.38 -5.52
CA LYS A 74 -17.22 -37.67 -4.82
C LYS A 74 -18.04 -38.69 -5.63
N PRO A 75 -17.56 -39.94 -5.77
CA PRO A 75 -18.31 -41.02 -6.39
C PRO A 75 -19.50 -41.51 -5.54
#